data_AF-A0A351I4V6-F1
#
_entry.id   AF-A0A351I4V6-F1
#
_cell.length_a   1.000
_cell.length_b   1.000
_cell.length_c   1.000
_cell.angle_alpha   90.00
_cell.angle_beta   90.00
_cell.angle_gamma   90.00
#
_symmetry.space_group_name_H-M   'P 1'
#
loop_
_entity.id
_entity.type
_entity.pdbx_description
1 polymer ?
#
loop_
_entity_poly.entity_id
_entity_poly.type
_entity_poly.pdbx_seq_one_letter_code
_entity_poly.pdbx_strand_id
1 'polypeptide(L)'
;MPDNRLGVPAAYPLQAFDQEKAAWEMRTAPYNSRSKKVKGRVAQNKPLAPIIDAMLLAGGHTMQGILREVRRRASAASRGKDLAANVRARMVSYTRKGWQVVKDDEKRVKLVQKAV
;
A
#
# COMPACT_ATOMS: atom_id res chain seq x y z
N MET A 1 1.19 51.72 -31.42
CA MET A 1 1.08 50.36 -32.00
C MET A 1 2.48 49.91 -32.34
N PRO A 2 3.06 48.88 -31.71
CA PRO A 2 4.34 48.36 -32.17
C PRO A 2 4.14 47.66 -33.52
N ASP A 3 5.03 47.99 -34.46
CA ASP A 3 5.02 47.54 -35.85
C ASP A 3 5.48 46.06 -35.90
N ASN A 4 4.57 45.13 -36.18
CA ASN A 4 4.85 43.67 -36.25
C ASN A 4 5.57 43.31 -37.55
N ARG A 5 6.79 43.82 -37.74
CA ARG A 5 7.63 43.50 -38.90
C ARG A 5 8.69 42.48 -38.51
N LEU A 6 8.52 41.24 -38.97
CA LEU A 6 9.53 40.20 -38.84
C LEU A 6 10.54 40.35 -39.98
N GLY A 7 11.78 40.72 -39.66
CA GLY A 7 12.88 40.77 -40.62
C GLY A 7 13.40 39.36 -40.90
N VAL A 8 13.19 38.87 -42.11
CA VAL A 8 13.65 37.54 -42.54
C VAL A 8 14.83 37.73 -43.52
N PRO A 9 15.95 36.98 -43.38
CA PRO A 9 17.07 37.03 -44.32
C PRO A 9 16.64 36.71 -45.75
N ALA A 10 17.20 37.41 -46.75
CA ALA A 10 16.82 37.25 -48.16
C ALA A 10 17.03 35.82 -48.70
N ALA A 11 17.95 35.06 -48.11
CA ALA A 11 18.24 33.67 -48.47
C ALA A 11 17.30 32.65 -47.80
N TYR A 12 16.27 33.08 -47.06
CA TYR A 12 15.36 32.16 -46.40
C TYR A 12 14.50 31.44 -47.45
N PRO A 13 14.60 30.10 -47.57
CA PRO A 13 13.84 29.36 -48.55
C PRO A 13 12.37 29.37 -48.16
N LEU A 14 11.59 30.30 -48.74
CA LEU A 14 10.14 30.32 -48.64
C LEU A 14 9.59 29.18 -49.50
N GLN A 15 9.41 28.01 -48.90
CA GLN A 15 8.68 26.92 -49.53
C GLN A 15 7.18 27.29 -49.60
N ALA A 16 6.49 26.79 -50.62
CA ALA A 16 5.03 26.92 -50.70
C ALA A 16 4.42 26.30 -49.43
N PHE A 17 3.48 27.02 -48.81
CA PHE A 17 2.84 26.58 -47.57
C PHE A 17 1.96 25.37 -47.86
N ASP A 18 2.39 24.19 -47.39
CA ASP A 18 1.64 22.95 -47.46
C ASP A 18 0.77 22.80 -46.21
N GLN A 19 -0.54 23.00 -46.38
CA GLN A 19 -1.53 22.93 -45.30
C GLN A 19 -1.59 21.54 -44.66
N GLU A 20 -1.42 20.47 -45.42
CA GLU A 20 -1.54 19.10 -44.91
C GLU A 20 -0.37 18.76 -43.99
N LYS A 21 0.84 19.15 -44.41
CA LYS A 21 2.06 18.94 -43.65
C LYS A 21 2.07 19.77 -42.35
N ALA A 22 1.69 21.05 -42.43
CA ALA A 22 1.58 21.90 -41.24
C ALA A 22 0.52 21.36 -40.25
N ALA A 23 -0.62 20.90 -40.76
CA ALA A 23 -1.66 20.28 -39.93
C ALA A 23 -1.18 18.98 -39.27
N TRP A 24 -0.37 18.17 -39.95
CA TRP A 24 0.25 16.98 -39.39
C TRP A 24 1.26 17.31 -38.29
N GLU A 25 2.13 18.29 -38.50
CA GLU A 25 3.14 18.73 -37.53
C GLU A 25 2.52 19.38 -36.28
N MET A 26 1.36 20.06 -36.44
CA MET A 26 0.61 20.63 -35.31
C MET A 26 -0.22 19.60 -34.54
N ARG A 27 -0.30 18.33 -34.98
CA ARG A 27 -0.95 17.28 -34.18
C ARG A 27 -0.08 16.95 -32.96
N THR A 28 -0.44 17.51 -31.80
CA THR A 28 -0.09 16.90 -30.52
C THR A 28 -0.53 15.44 -30.56
N ALA A 29 0.39 14.50 -30.30
CA ALA A 29 0.21 13.07 -30.45
C ALA A 29 -1.22 12.62 -30.09
N PRO A 30 -1.86 11.73 -30.91
CA PRO A 30 -3.25 11.36 -30.69
C PRO A 30 -3.42 10.89 -29.24
N TYR A 31 -4.35 11.54 -28.55
CA TYR A 31 -4.72 11.23 -27.18
C TYR A 31 -4.93 9.71 -27.04
N ASN A 32 -3.99 9.04 -26.39
CA ASN A 32 -4.04 7.61 -26.19
C ASN A 32 -4.84 7.31 -24.92
N SER A 33 -6.16 7.12 -25.06
CA SER A 33 -7.05 6.76 -23.95
C SER A 33 -6.74 5.41 -23.32
N ARG A 34 -5.79 4.63 -23.87
CA ARG A 34 -5.28 3.41 -23.24
C ARG A 34 -4.28 3.76 -22.14
N SER A 35 -4.77 4.36 -21.05
CA SER A 35 -4.09 4.24 -19.78
C SER A 35 -3.88 2.75 -19.50
N LYS A 36 -2.66 2.30 -19.19
CA LYS A 36 -2.42 0.93 -18.70
C LYS A 36 -3.43 0.68 -17.59
N LYS A 37 -4.35 -0.28 -17.79
CA LYS A 37 -5.27 -0.71 -16.74
C LYS A 37 -4.42 -1.08 -15.54
N VAL A 38 -4.43 -0.25 -14.50
CA VAL A 38 -3.82 -0.61 -13.22
C VAL A 38 -4.55 -1.88 -12.80
N LYS A 39 -3.85 -3.02 -12.89
CA LYS A 39 -4.42 -4.32 -12.48
C LYS A 39 -5.07 -4.10 -11.12
N GLY A 40 -6.37 -4.35 -11.03
CA GLY A 40 -7.15 -4.09 -9.83
C GLY A 40 -6.42 -4.62 -8.61
N ARG A 41 -6.40 -3.83 -7.52
CA ARG A 41 -5.78 -4.24 -6.26
C ARG A 41 -6.30 -5.63 -5.92
N VAL A 42 -5.42 -6.64 -6.01
CA VAL A 42 -5.72 -7.99 -5.51
C VAL A 42 -6.18 -7.79 -4.08
N ALA A 43 -7.38 -8.28 -3.73
CA ALA A 43 -7.92 -8.19 -2.38
C ALA A 43 -6.85 -8.73 -1.42
N GLN A 44 -6.12 -7.83 -0.78
CA GLN A 44 -5.04 -8.24 0.09
C GLN A 44 -5.68 -8.89 1.28
N ASN A 45 -5.50 -10.21 1.39
CA ASN A 45 -5.90 -10.97 2.57
C ASN A 45 -5.41 -10.19 3.79
N LYS A 46 -6.34 -9.75 4.65
CA LYS A 46 -5.99 -8.99 5.86
C LYS A 46 -4.88 -9.76 6.58
N PRO A 47 -3.67 -9.19 6.72
CA PRO A 47 -2.56 -9.93 7.28
C PRO A 47 -2.89 -10.33 8.72
N LEU A 48 -2.46 -11.52 9.13
CA LEU A 48 -2.74 -12.05 10.47
C LEU A 48 -2.09 -11.20 11.56
N ALA A 49 -0.92 -10.61 11.28
CA ALA A 49 -0.13 -9.88 12.26
C ALA A 49 -0.89 -8.68 12.88
N PRO A 50 -1.46 -7.72 12.12
CA PRO A 50 -2.22 -6.63 12.73
C PRO A 50 -3.40 -7.06 13.60
N ILE A 51 -4.06 -8.16 13.27
CA ILE A 51 -5.18 -8.69 14.07
C ILE A 51 -4.66 -9.26 15.39
N ILE A 52 -3.56 -10.01 15.35
CA ILE A 52 -2.91 -10.56 16.55
C ILE A 52 -2.40 -9.41 17.43
N ASP A 53 -1.75 -8.43 16.84
CA ASP A 53 -1.18 -7.28 17.55
C ASP A 53 -2.26 -6.48 18.27
N ALA A 54 -3.37 -6.18 17.58
CA ALA A 54 -4.50 -5.49 18.19
C ALA A 54 -5.04 -6.22 19.42
N MET A 55 -5.12 -7.56 19.38
CA MET A 55 -5.58 -8.35 20.52
C MET A 55 -4.57 -8.43 21.66
N LEU A 56 -3.27 -8.54 21.35
CA LEU A 56 -2.22 -8.55 22.36
C LEU A 56 -2.07 -7.20 23.07
N LEU A 57 -2.28 -6.10 22.34
CA LEU A 57 -2.24 -4.74 22.87
C LEU A 57 -3.50 -4.40 23.68
N ALA A 58 -4.69 -4.80 23.20
CA ALA A 58 -5.93 -4.64 23.96
C ALA A 58 -5.89 -5.45 25.28
N GLY A 59 -5.27 -6.64 25.23
CA GLY A 59 -5.25 -7.57 26.36
C GLY A 59 -6.60 -8.24 26.60
N GLY A 60 -6.74 -8.92 27.74
CA GLY A 60 -8.01 -9.50 28.18
C GLY A 60 -8.42 -10.82 27.49
N HIS A 61 -7.64 -11.31 26.53
CA HIS A 61 -7.86 -12.60 25.89
C HIS A 61 -6.83 -13.63 26.33
N THR A 62 -7.28 -14.86 26.55
CA THR A 62 -6.38 -16.01 26.68
C THR A 62 -5.77 -16.36 25.32
N MET A 63 -4.66 -17.11 25.32
CA MET A 63 -4.06 -17.61 24.08
C MET A 63 -5.11 -18.29 23.17
N GLN A 64 -5.95 -19.16 23.74
CA GLN A 64 -7.02 -19.85 23.00
C GLN A 64 -8.09 -18.88 22.48
N GLY A 65 -8.43 -17.85 23.28
CA GLY A 65 -9.35 -16.79 22.86
C GLY A 65 -8.83 -16.00 21.65
N ILE A 66 -7.54 -15.65 21.65
CA ILE A 66 -6.86 -15.01 20.53
C ILE A 66 -6.96 -15.89 19.29
N LEU A 67 -6.62 -17.19 19.40
CA LEU A 67 -6.70 -18.11 18.26
C LEU A 67 -8.11 -18.19 17.67
N ARG A 68 -9.14 -18.26 18.52
CA ARG A 68 -10.54 -18.27 18.09
C ARG A 68 -10.92 -17.00 17.35
N GLU A 69 -10.55 -15.85 17.87
CA GLU A 69 -10.84 -14.55 17.24
C GLU A 69 -10.05 -14.33 15.94
N VAL A 70 -8.79 -14.76 15.87
CA VAL A 70 -8.02 -14.72 14.61
C VAL A 70 -8.69 -15.58 13.54
N ARG A 71 -9.12 -16.81 13.88
CA ARG A 71 -9.84 -17.69 12.95
C ARG A 71 -11.13 -17.05 12.45
N ARG A 72 -11.87 -16.38 13.34
CA ARG A 72 -13.12 -15.69 13.01
C ARG A 72 -12.89 -14.50 12.06
N ARG A 73 -11.90 -13.65 12.35
CA ARG A 73 -11.64 -12.40 11.62
C ARG A 73 -10.84 -12.59 10.33
N ALA A 74 -10.01 -13.62 10.28
CA ALA A 74 -9.09 -13.89 9.18
C ALA A 74 -9.16 -15.35 8.71
N SER A 75 -10.38 -15.88 8.59
CA SER A 75 -10.65 -17.27 8.19
C SER A 75 -9.87 -17.70 6.95
N ALA A 76 -9.91 -16.92 5.87
CA ALA A 76 -9.17 -17.17 4.63
C ALA A 76 -7.65 -17.16 4.83
N ALA A 77 -7.11 -16.17 5.57
CA ALA A 77 -5.68 -16.02 5.79
C ALA A 77 -5.09 -17.03 6.79
N SER A 78 -5.95 -17.67 7.59
CA SER A 78 -5.60 -18.62 8.65
C SER A 78 -5.50 -20.08 8.19
N ARG A 79 -6.03 -20.40 7.00
CA ARG A 79 -6.01 -21.78 6.46
C ARG A 79 -4.57 -22.26 6.26
N GLY A 80 -4.29 -23.47 6.76
CA GLY A 80 -2.98 -24.14 6.62
C GLY A 80 -1.84 -23.54 7.44
N LYS A 81 -2.10 -22.59 8.35
CA LYS A 81 -1.07 -21.95 9.17
C LYS A 81 -1.20 -22.32 10.64
N ASP A 82 -0.07 -22.51 11.31
CA ASP A 82 -0.03 -22.60 12.76
C ASP A 82 -0.22 -21.21 13.38
N LEU A 83 -1.45 -20.93 13.79
CA LEU A 83 -1.81 -19.68 14.45
C LEU A 83 -1.15 -19.53 15.82
N ALA A 84 -0.93 -20.62 16.56
CA ALA A 84 -0.30 -20.58 17.87
C ALA A 84 1.18 -20.23 17.75
N ALA A 85 1.87 -20.77 16.74
CA ALA A 85 3.24 -20.34 16.41
C ALA A 85 3.29 -18.87 16.01
N ASN A 86 2.34 -18.38 15.20
CA ASN A 86 2.29 -16.96 14.82
C ASN A 86 2.08 -16.03 16.02
N VAL A 87 1.16 -16.36 16.93
CA VAL A 87 0.95 -15.56 18.15
C VAL A 87 2.20 -15.55 19.02
N ARG A 88 2.85 -16.71 19.23
CA ARG A 88 4.13 -16.79 19.97
C ARG A 88 5.24 -15.96 19.31
N ALA A 89 5.37 -16.03 17.99
CA ALA A 89 6.34 -15.23 17.25
C ALA A 89 6.11 -13.72 17.43
N ARG A 90 4.84 -13.28 17.43
CA ARG A 90 4.50 -11.87 17.71
C ARG A 90 4.86 -11.48 19.14
N MET A 91 4.54 -12.31 20.14
CA MET A 91 4.94 -12.05 21.53
C MET A 91 6.46 -11.89 21.66
N VAL A 92 7.25 -12.79 21.07
CA VAL A 92 8.73 -12.71 21.07
C VAL A 92 9.23 -11.46 20.32
N SER A 93 8.58 -11.06 19.23
CA SER A 93 8.94 -9.83 18.52
C SER A 93 8.76 -8.60 19.40
N TYR A 94 7.69 -8.53 20.19
CA TYR A 94 7.48 -7.43 21.13
C TYR A 94 8.45 -7.46 22.31
N THR A 95 8.77 -8.65 22.85
CA THR A 95 9.78 -8.72 23.91
C THR A 95 11.15 -8.24 23.47
N ARG A 96 11.55 -8.54 22.23
CA ARG A 96 12.78 -8.01 21.62
C ARG A 96 12.76 -6.48 21.44
N LYS A 97 11.57 -5.88 21.35
CA LYS A 97 11.38 -4.41 21.27
C LYS A 97 11.31 -3.74 22.65
N GLY A 98 11.60 -4.46 23.73
CA GLY A 98 11.54 -3.92 25.09
C GLY A 98 10.15 -3.93 25.72
N TRP A 99 9.17 -4.63 25.14
CA TRP A 99 7.86 -4.81 25.76
C TRP A 99 7.86 -6.03 26.68
N GLN A 100 7.02 -6.02 27.69
CA GLN A 100 6.81 -7.14 28.60
C GLN A 100 5.48 -7.83 28.27
N VAL A 101 5.53 -9.16 28.17
CA VAL A 101 4.31 -9.98 28.13
C VAL A 101 3.93 -10.29 29.57
N VAL A 102 2.77 -9.80 30.01
CA VAL A 102 2.19 -10.11 31.31
C VAL A 102 1.05 -11.12 31.11
N LYS A 103 0.92 -12.04 32.06
CA LYS A 103 -0.20 -12.96 32.15
C LYS A 103 -0.90 -12.77 33.48
N ASP A 104 -2.21 -12.57 33.42
CA ASP A 104 -3.05 -12.50 34.62
C ASP A 104 -3.33 -13.93 35.16
N ASP A 105 -3.94 -14.03 36.34
CA ASP A 105 -4.28 -15.30 37.00
C ASP A 105 -5.18 -16.20 36.13
N GLU A 106 -6.01 -15.58 35.28
CA GLU A 106 -6.84 -16.25 34.28
C GLU A 106 -6.10 -16.64 32.99
N LYS A 107 -4.77 -16.53 32.96
CA LYS A 107 -3.92 -16.79 31.78
C LYS A 107 -4.25 -15.88 30.59
N ARG A 108 -4.85 -14.71 30.84
CA ARG A 108 -5.08 -13.66 29.85
C ARG A 108 -3.76 -12.98 29.54
N VAL A 109 -3.49 -12.72 28.25
CA VAL A 109 -2.21 -12.17 27.79
C VAL A 109 -2.36 -10.68 27.54
N LYS A 110 -1.43 -9.87 28.05
CA LYS A 110 -1.34 -8.43 27.78
C LYS A 110 0.11 -8.01 27.50
N LEU A 111 0.31 -7.15 26.52
CA LEU A 111 1.59 -6.50 26.29
C LEU A 111 1.65 -5.16 27.03
N VAL A 112 2.71 -4.96 27.81
CA VAL A 112 2.98 -3.72 28.55
C VAL A 112 4.33 -3.18 28.08
N GLN A 113 4.40 -1.89 27.74
CA GLN A 113 5.68 -1.27 27.41
C GLN A 113 6.50 -1.13 28.70
N LYS A 114 7.73 -1.66 28.73
CA LYS A 114 8.62 -1.41 29.85
C LYS A 114 9.02 0.06 29.78
N ALA A 115 8.64 0.86 30.79
CA ALA A 115 9.23 2.17 30.95
C ALA A 115 10.72 1.94 31.23
N VAL A 116 11.57 2.42 30.32
CA VAL A 116 13.01 2.50 30.53
C VAL A 116 13.28 3.66 31.47
#